data_AF-A0A382TG24-F1
#
_entry.id   AF-A0A382TG24-F1
#
_cell.length_a   1.000
_cell.length_b   1.000
_cell.length_c   1.000
_cell.angle_alpha   90.00
_cell.angle_beta   90.00
_cell.angle_gamma   90.00
#
_symmetry.space_group_name_H-M   'P 1'
#
loop_
_entity.id
_entity.type
_entity.pdbx_description
1 polymer ?
#
loop_
_entity_poly.entity_id
_entity_poly.type
_entity_poly.pdbx_seq_one_letter_code
_entity_poly.pdbx_strand_id
1 'polypeptide(L)'
;LSGYQTSPEIIKILEDWSEKAVLDESQPSGFGGEIRGIETLAKKSNPLENVNTLVRINMMSLFEYRFQLELIQEHLKDLNLKTIYQGTESWLKCMEYLRGAEGKGKGEGAGTEGGIVDLKPSLKPLQTLLLKDLSLKNNSQQFIQIKKLLLMLRELNFEGVPITYELCSTGRYFASNAILQGYSKEVRYAALHTCYAYDLESAHQSILVQLLDNKGIDFPELKIMREYVENKEVVRQKLSKDLKLSIETVKDVLQALTYGTRLSRSPKEAIFRACGGDKEAMESVITHPWLAQYLKVFEKAH
;
A
#
# COMPACT_ATOMS: atom_id res chain seq x y z
N LEU A 1 11.98 11.70 28.26
CA LEU A 1 13.20 10.85 28.17
C LEU A 1 12.78 9.40 28.34
N SER A 2 12.40 8.73 27.24
CA SER A 2 12.38 7.27 27.07
C SER A 2 11.78 6.95 25.70
N GLY A 3 12.53 7.22 24.64
CA GLY A 3 12.25 6.71 23.30
C GLY A 3 13.49 5.96 22.85
N TYR A 4 13.32 4.83 22.17
CA TYR A 4 14.42 4.13 21.51
C TYR A 4 15.01 5.08 20.46
N GLN A 5 16.02 5.86 20.84
CA GLN A 5 16.72 6.77 19.94
C GLN A 5 17.72 5.95 19.12
N THR A 6 17.47 5.87 17.83
CA THR A 6 18.37 5.26 16.85
C THR A 6 19.72 6.00 16.89
N SER A 7 20.84 5.27 16.93
CA SER A 7 22.18 5.88 16.99
C SER A 7 22.36 6.89 15.84
N PRO A 8 22.99 8.06 16.07
CA PRO A 8 23.32 9.02 15.01
C PRO A 8 24.09 8.42 13.83
N GLU A 9 24.88 7.36 14.08
CA GLU A 9 25.61 6.64 13.03
C GLU A 9 24.68 5.83 12.11
N ILE A 10 23.65 5.20 12.69
CA ILE A 10 22.62 4.47 11.93
C ILE A 10 21.77 5.47 11.12
N ILE A 11 21.41 6.62 11.72
CA ILE A 11 20.67 7.69 11.03
C ILE A 11 21.46 8.19 9.82
N LYS A 12 22.76 8.45 9.99
CA LYS A 12 23.64 8.89 8.91
C LYS A 12 23.73 7.88 7.76
N ILE A 13 23.86 6.58 8.07
CA ILE A 13 23.84 5.52 7.05
C ILE A 13 22.49 5.46 6.31
N LEU A 14 21.38 5.66 7.01
CA LEU A 14 20.04 5.68 6.40
C LEU A 14 19.83 6.90 5.50
N GLU A 15 20.31 8.07 5.92
CA GLU A 15 20.24 9.34 5.17
C GLU A 15 21.11 9.27 3.91
N ASP A 16 22.36 8.83 4.04
CA ASP A 16 23.32 8.69 2.93
C ASP A 16 22.82 7.72 1.84
N TRP A 17 21.96 6.77 2.21
CA TRP A 17 21.41 5.74 1.31
C TRP A 17 19.96 6.00 0.90
N SER A 18 19.36 7.11 1.33
CA SER A 18 18.03 7.52 0.88
C SER A 18 18.19 8.50 -0.30
N GLU A 19 17.75 8.11 -1.49
CA GLU A 19 17.31 9.15 -2.42
C GLU A 19 16.10 9.79 -1.77
N LYS A 20 16.23 11.08 -1.41
CA LYS A 20 15.07 11.87 -0.99
C LYS A 20 14.00 11.68 -2.06
N ALA A 21 12.87 11.07 -1.69
CA ALA A 21 11.69 11.14 -2.53
C ALA A 21 11.41 12.63 -2.71
N VAL A 22 11.58 13.13 -3.94
CA VAL A 22 11.20 14.49 -4.28
C VAL A 22 9.68 14.51 -4.18
N LEU A 23 9.18 14.97 -3.05
CA LEU A 23 7.78 15.32 -2.91
C LEU A 23 7.54 16.46 -3.89
N ASP A 24 6.74 16.18 -4.91
CA ASP A 24 6.30 17.17 -5.87
C ASP A 24 5.35 18.14 -5.16
N GLU A 25 5.91 19.25 -4.64
CA GLU A 25 5.18 20.35 -4.00
C GLU A 25 4.16 21.02 -4.94
N SER A 26 4.15 20.67 -6.24
CA SER A 26 3.19 21.18 -7.21
C SER A 26 1.87 20.40 -7.28
N GLN A 27 1.74 19.29 -6.54
CA GLN A 27 0.45 18.60 -6.39
C GLN A 27 -0.48 19.46 -5.52
N PRO A 28 -1.66 19.87 -6.02
CA PRO A 28 -2.64 20.50 -5.16
C PRO A 28 -2.98 19.55 -4.02
N SER A 29 -2.98 20.06 -2.79
CA SER A 29 -3.40 19.33 -1.61
C SER A 29 -4.85 18.90 -1.77
N GLY A 30 -5.08 17.63 -2.10
CA GLY A 30 -6.38 17.00 -1.86
C GLY A 30 -6.74 17.09 -0.38
N PHE A 31 -8.02 17.27 -0.05
CA PHE A 31 -8.46 17.69 1.31
C PHE A 31 -7.62 18.87 1.87
N GLY A 32 -7.18 19.78 1.00
CA GLY A 32 -6.35 20.94 1.32
C GLY A 32 -7.10 22.17 1.80
N GLY A 33 -8.35 22.03 2.24
CA GLY A 33 -8.90 23.03 3.16
C GLY A 33 -8.16 22.89 4.47
N GLU A 34 -7.67 23.99 5.06
CA GLU A 34 -7.37 23.98 6.49
C GLU A 34 -8.60 23.44 7.21
N ILE A 35 -8.61 22.16 7.61
CA ILE A 35 -9.65 21.63 8.49
C ILE A 35 -9.32 22.18 9.87
N ARG A 36 -9.56 23.49 10.06
CA ARG A 36 -9.43 24.20 11.33
C ARG A 36 -10.33 23.48 12.32
N GLY A 37 -9.72 22.73 13.24
CA GLY A 37 -10.46 21.98 14.25
C GLY A 37 -9.97 20.56 14.50
N ILE A 38 -9.34 19.87 13.54
CA ILE A 38 -8.85 18.49 13.79
C ILE A 38 -7.72 18.51 14.81
N GLU A 39 -6.73 19.40 14.67
CA GLU A 39 -5.66 19.53 15.66
C GLU A 39 -6.20 19.85 17.05
N THR A 40 -7.26 20.67 17.14
CA THR A 40 -7.90 21.08 18.40
C THR A 40 -8.77 19.98 19.00
N LEU A 41 -9.46 19.18 18.18
CA LEU A 41 -10.26 18.03 18.61
C LEU A 41 -9.37 16.86 19.03
N ALA A 42 -8.32 16.59 18.28
CA ALA A 42 -7.36 15.54 18.57
C ALA A 42 -6.52 15.87 19.83
N LYS A 43 -6.20 17.15 20.08
CA LYS A 43 -5.53 17.60 21.33
C LYS A 43 -6.43 17.56 22.57
N LYS A 44 -7.76 17.58 22.42
CA LYS A 44 -8.70 17.72 23.56
C LYS A 44 -8.90 16.43 24.36
N SER A 45 -8.65 15.26 23.77
CA SER A 45 -8.92 13.95 24.37
C SER A 45 -7.69 13.04 24.49
N ASN A 46 -6.58 13.37 23.83
CA ASN A 46 -5.27 12.74 24.02
C ASN A 46 -4.18 13.78 23.73
N PRO A 47 -3.11 13.92 24.53
CA PRO A 47 -1.96 14.67 24.08
C PRO A 47 -1.43 13.94 22.83
N LEU A 48 -1.50 14.61 21.68
CA LEU A 48 -1.02 14.11 20.39
C LEU A 48 0.50 14.01 20.44
N GLU A 49 1.00 12.93 21.01
CA GLU A 49 2.43 12.65 21.14
C GLU A 49 2.91 11.76 20.00
N ASN A 50 4.17 11.93 19.63
CA ASN A 50 4.84 11.04 18.70
C ASN A 50 4.90 9.64 19.30
N VAL A 51 4.58 8.62 18.50
CA VAL A 51 4.58 7.24 18.96
C VAL A 51 5.93 6.62 18.64
N ASN A 52 6.69 6.26 19.68
CA ASN A 52 7.92 5.50 19.53
C ASN A 52 7.63 4.02 19.78
N THR A 53 7.92 3.16 18.81
CA THR A 53 7.69 1.72 18.94
C THR A 53 8.90 0.93 18.47
N LEU A 54 9.22 -0.16 19.17
CA LEU A 54 10.20 -1.13 18.73
C LEU A 54 9.48 -2.24 17.97
N VAL A 55 9.67 -2.28 16.65
CA VAL A 55 9.02 -3.27 15.80
C VAL A 55 9.90 -4.51 15.65
N ARG A 56 9.42 -5.65 16.14
CA ARG A 56 10.10 -6.93 15.98
C ARG A 56 10.04 -7.39 14.54
N ILE A 57 11.17 -7.82 14.00
CA ILE A 57 11.30 -8.30 12.62
C ILE A 57 11.51 -9.81 12.63
N ASN A 58 10.77 -10.54 11.80
CA ASN A 58 10.99 -11.96 11.58
C ASN A 58 12.17 -12.17 10.63
N MET A 59 13.32 -12.50 11.21
CA MET A 59 14.56 -12.72 10.46
C MET A 59 14.47 -13.92 9.51
N MET A 60 13.86 -15.02 9.96
CA MET A 60 13.79 -16.25 9.16
C MET A 60 13.03 -16.02 7.86
N SER A 61 11.86 -15.41 7.95
CA SER A 61 11.03 -15.11 6.78
C SER A 61 11.64 -14.03 5.90
N LEU A 62 12.38 -13.08 6.48
CA LEU A 62 13.13 -12.09 5.70
C LEU A 62 14.29 -12.72 4.91
N PHE A 63 15.00 -13.70 5.50
CA PHE A 63 16.04 -14.47 4.81
C PHE A 63 15.48 -15.38 3.73
N GLU A 64 14.37 -16.07 4.01
CA GLU A 64 13.67 -16.91 3.02
C GLU A 64 13.22 -16.07 1.82
N TYR A 65 12.62 -14.90 2.08
CA TYR A 65 12.20 -13.98 1.02
C TYR A 65 13.39 -13.44 0.21
N ARG A 66 14.50 -13.13 0.89
CA ARG A 66 15.74 -12.74 0.21
C ARG A 66 16.24 -13.84 -0.73
N PHE A 67 16.25 -15.09 -0.27
CA PHE A 67 16.67 -16.24 -1.07
C PHE A 67 15.77 -16.43 -2.31
N GLN A 68 14.45 -16.28 -2.16
CA GLN A 68 13.52 -16.31 -3.29
C GLN A 68 13.82 -15.20 -4.32
N LEU A 69 14.13 -13.98 -3.88
CA LEU A 69 14.53 -12.90 -4.78
C LEU A 69 15.87 -13.20 -5.51
N GLU A 70 16.80 -13.90 -4.86
CA GLU A 70 18.09 -14.30 -5.45
C GLU A 70 17.85 -15.30 -6.59
N LEU A 71 17.02 -16.31 -6.35
CA LEU A 71 16.61 -17.28 -7.38
C LEU A 71 15.92 -16.61 -8.58
N ILE A 72 15.01 -15.65 -8.34
CA ILE A 72 14.36 -14.91 -9.43
C ILE A 72 15.38 -14.10 -10.22
N GLN A 73 16.33 -13.46 -9.54
CA GLN A 73 17.34 -12.64 -10.20
C GLN A 73 18.33 -13.48 -11.02
N GLU A 74 18.69 -14.67 -10.54
CA GLU A 74 19.47 -15.66 -11.31
C GLU A 74 18.71 -16.10 -12.56
N HIS A 75 17.44 -16.48 -12.40
CA HIS A 75 16.61 -16.92 -13.52
C HIS A 75 16.44 -15.83 -14.60
N LEU A 76 16.25 -14.57 -14.19
CA LEU A 76 16.21 -13.42 -15.11
C LEU A 76 17.52 -13.26 -15.89
N LYS A 77 18.67 -13.45 -15.22
CA LYS A 77 20.00 -13.37 -15.86
C LYS A 77 20.23 -14.52 -16.83
N ASP A 78 19.85 -15.74 -16.47
CA ASP A 78 20.00 -16.93 -17.32
C ASP A 78 19.20 -16.80 -18.62
N LEU A 79 18.02 -16.20 -18.54
CA LEU A 79 17.18 -15.90 -19.70
C LEU A 79 17.59 -14.62 -20.45
N ASN A 80 18.56 -13.87 -19.94
CA ASN A 80 18.95 -12.53 -20.43
C ASN A 80 17.75 -11.56 -20.53
N LEU A 81 16.82 -11.64 -19.57
CA LEU A 81 15.62 -10.81 -19.51
C LEU A 81 15.72 -9.77 -18.39
N LYS A 82 15.16 -8.58 -18.63
CA LYS A 82 15.02 -7.54 -17.59
C LYS A 82 13.73 -7.68 -16.78
N THR A 83 12.70 -8.23 -17.41
CA THR A 83 11.37 -8.43 -16.83
C THR A 83 10.77 -9.72 -17.39
N ILE A 84 10.14 -10.50 -16.53
CA ILE A 84 9.26 -11.61 -16.90
C ILE A 84 7.82 -11.18 -16.62
N TYR A 85 7.00 -11.13 -17.67
CA TYR A 85 5.60 -10.73 -17.57
C TYR A 85 4.74 -11.84 -16.98
N GLN A 86 3.83 -11.47 -16.09
CA GLN A 86 2.91 -12.40 -15.45
C GLN A 86 2.11 -13.18 -16.50
N GLY A 87 1.96 -14.50 -16.28
CA GLY A 87 1.17 -15.37 -17.16
C GLY A 87 1.90 -15.87 -18.42
N THR A 88 3.15 -15.46 -18.64
CA THR A 88 3.98 -16.03 -19.72
C THR A 88 4.51 -17.43 -19.37
N GLU A 89 4.93 -18.21 -20.36
CA GLU A 89 5.53 -19.52 -20.14
C GLU A 89 6.81 -19.43 -19.27
N SER A 90 7.65 -18.42 -19.51
CA SER A 90 8.83 -18.15 -18.69
C SER A 90 8.47 -17.82 -17.25
N TRP A 91 7.34 -17.12 -17.02
CA TRP A 91 6.83 -16.87 -15.68
C TRP A 91 6.42 -18.18 -14.99
N LEU A 92 5.68 -19.06 -15.67
CA LEU A 92 5.28 -20.36 -15.13
C LEU A 92 6.50 -21.25 -14.82
N LYS A 93 7.52 -21.26 -15.68
CA LYS A 93 8.77 -22.00 -15.44
C LYS A 93 9.53 -21.47 -14.23
N CYS A 94 9.65 -20.15 -14.11
CA CYS A 94 10.22 -19.51 -12.92
C CYS A 94 9.44 -19.89 -11.65
N MET A 95 8.11 -19.99 -11.77
CA MET A 95 7.26 -20.40 -10.66
C MET A 95 7.49 -21.83 -10.20
N GLU A 96 7.56 -22.77 -11.14
CA GLU A 96 7.85 -24.17 -10.80
C GLU A 96 9.23 -24.32 -10.18
N TYR A 97 10.21 -23.55 -10.67
CA TYR A 97 11.56 -23.53 -10.11
C TYR A 97 11.57 -23.06 -8.64
N LEU A 98 10.85 -21.97 -8.32
CA LEU A 98 10.75 -21.46 -6.95
C LEU A 98 10.07 -22.46 -6.00
N ARG A 99 8.97 -23.10 -6.44
CA ARG A 99 8.27 -24.11 -5.64
C ARG A 99 9.09 -25.39 -5.45
N GLY A 100 9.84 -25.79 -6.49
CA GLY A 100 10.73 -26.95 -6.44
C GLY A 100 11.94 -26.76 -5.52
N ALA A 101 12.43 -25.53 -5.39
CA ALA A 101 13.52 -25.19 -4.48
C ALA A 101 13.09 -25.25 -2.99
N GLU A 102 11.82 -24.93 -2.68
CA GLU A 102 11.26 -24.99 -1.32
C GLU A 102 11.02 -26.44 -0.82
N GLY A 103 10.81 -27.40 -1.72
CA GLY A 103 10.51 -28.80 -1.40
C GLY A 103 11.65 -29.62 -0.78
N LYS A 104 12.84 -29.06 -0.59
CA LYS A 104 13.97 -29.73 0.08
C LYS A 104 14.10 -29.41 1.58
N GLY A 105 13.23 -28.56 2.12
CA GLY A 105 13.14 -28.30 3.57
C GLY A 105 12.18 -29.25 4.28
N LYS A 106 12.70 -30.32 4.90
CA LYS A 106 11.92 -31.12 5.87
C LYS A 106 11.61 -30.27 7.10
N GLY A 107 10.32 -30.12 7.41
CA GLY A 107 9.83 -29.58 8.67
C GLY A 107 8.47 -30.19 8.99
N GLU A 108 8.49 -31.19 9.87
CA GLU A 108 7.35 -31.93 10.41
C GLU A 108 6.46 -31.05 11.30
N GLY A 109 5.16 -31.37 11.35
CA GLY A 109 4.21 -30.81 12.31
C GLY A 109 2.76 -31.02 11.88
N ALA A 110 2.07 -31.94 12.56
CA ALA A 110 0.73 -32.46 12.26
C ALA A 110 -0.39 -31.84 13.12
N GLY A 111 -1.64 -31.86 12.59
CA GLY A 111 -2.93 -31.65 13.29
C GLY A 111 -3.31 -30.18 13.49
N THR A 112 -4.57 -29.71 13.36
CA THR A 112 -5.90 -30.36 13.47
C THR A 112 -6.98 -29.57 12.72
N GLU A 113 -8.11 -30.24 12.47
CA GLU A 113 -9.31 -29.83 11.74
C GLU A 113 -10.08 -28.63 12.35
N GLY A 114 -10.74 -27.86 11.47
CA GLY A 114 -11.88 -27.01 11.83
C GLY A 114 -11.68 -25.50 11.72
N GLY A 115 -11.87 -24.94 10.52
CA GLY A 115 -12.02 -23.50 10.26
C GLY A 115 -10.79 -22.87 9.64
N ILE A 116 -10.84 -22.61 8.32
CA ILE A 116 -9.85 -21.89 7.47
C ILE A 116 -8.65 -21.35 8.27
N VAL A 117 -7.71 -22.25 8.59
CA VAL A 117 -6.50 -21.92 9.35
C VAL A 117 -5.44 -21.48 8.35
N ASP A 118 -4.91 -20.28 8.62
CA ASP A 118 -3.81 -19.61 7.94
C ASP A 118 -2.88 -20.56 7.18
N LEU A 119 -2.86 -20.38 5.85
CA LEU A 119 -1.84 -20.92 4.97
C LEU A 119 -0.46 -20.53 5.51
N LYS A 120 0.42 -21.53 5.62
CA LYS A 120 1.84 -21.44 6.02
C LYS A 120 2.39 -20.06 5.69
N PRO A 121 2.81 -19.30 6.70
CA PRO A 121 2.89 -17.87 6.49
C PRO A 121 4.03 -17.50 5.47
N SER A 122 5.02 -18.36 5.21
CA SER A 122 6.07 -18.15 4.16
C SER A 122 5.52 -17.97 2.74
N LEU A 123 4.24 -18.26 2.49
CA LEU A 123 3.60 -18.06 1.19
C LEU A 123 3.14 -16.62 0.93
N LYS A 124 2.80 -15.79 1.93
CA LYS A 124 2.19 -14.46 1.69
C LYS A 124 3.11 -13.46 0.95
N PRO A 125 4.41 -13.35 1.28
CA PRO A 125 5.34 -12.48 0.54
C PRO A 125 5.47 -12.93 -0.92
N LEU A 126 5.68 -14.23 -1.12
CA LEU A 126 5.78 -14.84 -2.44
C LEU A 126 4.48 -14.65 -3.22
N GLN A 127 3.33 -15.09 -2.70
CA GLN A 127 2.01 -14.88 -3.33
C GLN A 127 1.81 -13.44 -3.80
N THR A 128 2.18 -12.44 -2.99
CA THR A 128 2.06 -11.02 -3.36
C THR A 128 3.01 -10.64 -4.50
N LEU A 129 4.26 -11.11 -4.45
CA LEU A 129 5.26 -10.90 -5.51
C LEU A 129 4.79 -11.50 -6.85
N LEU A 130 4.09 -12.62 -6.80
CA LEU A 130 3.61 -13.36 -7.98
C LEU A 130 2.37 -12.78 -8.64
N LEU A 131 1.68 -11.84 -8.00
CA LEU A 131 0.56 -11.13 -8.61
C LEU A 131 1.01 -10.01 -9.57
N LYS A 132 2.31 -9.93 -9.86
CA LYS A 132 2.92 -8.83 -10.62
C LYS A 132 4.02 -9.36 -11.55
N ASP A 133 4.42 -8.50 -12.48
CA ASP A 133 5.61 -8.71 -13.30
C ASP A 133 6.88 -8.79 -12.45
N LEU A 134 7.73 -9.76 -12.77
CA LEU A 134 9.00 -9.97 -12.09
C LEU A 134 10.08 -9.17 -12.81
N SER A 135 10.48 -8.03 -12.24
CA SER A 135 11.50 -7.16 -12.85
C SER A 135 12.76 -7.06 -12.02
N LEU A 136 13.91 -6.99 -12.70
CA LEU A 136 15.21 -6.87 -12.05
C LEU A 136 15.30 -5.57 -11.22
N LYS A 137 14.68 -4.48 -11.69
CA LYS A 137 14.63 -3.19 -10.97
C LYS A 137 13.88 -3.31 -9.65
N ASN A 138 12.67 -3.88 -9.67
CA ASN A 138 11.87 -4.09 -8.45
C ASN A 138 12.59 -5.02 -7.46
N ASN A 139 13.15 -6.13 -7.93
CA ASN A 139 13.92 -7.04 -7.08
C ASN A 139 15.12 -6.33 -6.44
N SER A 140 15.86 -5.54 -7.22
CA SER A 140 17.01 -4.77 -6.72
C SER A 140 16.61 -3.77 -5.62
N GLN A 141 15.48 -3.09 -5.79
CA GLN A 141 14.94 -2.18 -4.78
C GLN A 141 14.57 -2.93 -3.48
N GLN A 142 13.92 -4.10 -3.61
CA GLN A 142 13.57 -4.93 -2.45
C GLN A 142 14.81 -5.49 -1.74
N PHE A 143 15.86 -5.86 -2.47
CA PHE A 143 17.14 -6.24 -1.87
C PHE A 143 17.75 -5.13 -1.04
N ILE A 144 17.71 -3.87 -1.53
CA ILE A 144 18.20 -2.72 -0.78
C ILE A 144 17.42 -2.57 0.53
N GLN A 145 16.09 -2.68 0.48
CA GLN A 145 15.22 -2.62 1.66
C GLN A 145 15.54 -3.73 2.67
N ILE A 146 15.69 -4.98 2.22
CA ILE A 146 16.05 -6.12 3.08
C ILE A 146 17.42 -5.91 3.72
N LYS A 147 18.42 -5.48 2.93
CA LYS A 147 19.78 -5.19 3.45
C LYS A 147 19.75 -4.11 4.52
N LYS A 148 18.95 -3.05 4.33
CA LYS A 148 18.77 -1.98 5.34
C LYS A 148 18.23 -2.56 6.66
N LEU A 149 17.18 -3.41 6.62
CA LEU A 149 16.65 -4.06 7.83
C LEU A 149 17.69 -4.93 8.53
N LEU A 150 18.39 -5.79 7.78
CA LEU A 150 19.39 -6.69 8.34
C LEU A 150 20.56 -5.92 8.98
N LEU A 151 21.00 -4.82 8.39
CA LEU A 151 22.04 -3.96 8.96
C LEU A 151 21.56 -3.32 10.27
N MET A 152 20.37 -2.71 10.30
CA MET A 152 19.83 -2.13 11.54
C MET A 152 19.68 -3.16 12.65
N LEU A 153 19.18 -4.36 12.33
CA LEU A 153 19.01 -5.43 13.30
C LEU A 153 20.36 -5.92 13.84
N ARG A 154 21.41 -5.95 13.01
CA ARG A 154 22.76 -6.28 13.47
C ARG A 154 23.29 -5.24 14.46
N GLU A 155 23.18 -3.95 14.14
CA GLU A 155 23.68 -2.88 15.02
C GLU A 155 22.90 -2.80 16.34
N LEU A 156 21.62 -3.16 16.32
CA LEU A 156 20.73 -3.15 17.48
C LEU A 156 20.67 -4.51 18.21
N ASN A 157 21.63 -5.41 17.98
CA ASN A 157 21.69 -6.74 18.59
C ASN A 157 20.36 -7.52 18.53
N PHE A 158 19.65 -7.41 17.41
CA PHE A 158 18.40 -8.10 17.08
C PHE A 158 17.18 -7.78 17.97
N GLU A 159 17.19 -6.66 18.69
CA GLU A 159 16.05 -6.26 19.54
C GLU A 159 14.79 -5.87 18.73
N GLY A 160 14.99 -5.38 17.50
CA GLY A 160 13.95 -4.91 16.61
C GLY A 160 14.37 -3.64 15.87
N VAL A 161 13.46 -3.06 15.08
CA VAL A 161 13.69 -1.77 14.42
C VAL A 161 12.90 -0.70 15.16
N PRO A 162 13.55 0.31 15.75
CA PRO A 162 12.85 1.43 16.37
C PRO A 162 12.23 2.30 15.28
N ILE A 163 10.95 2.60 15.45
CA ILE A 163 10.19 3.46 14.55
C ILE A 163 9.52 4.55 15.38
N THR A 164 9.82 5.78 15.02
CA THR A 164 9.11 6.96 15.49
C THR A 164 8.02 7.29 14.49
N TYR A 165 6.81 7.50 14.97
CA TYR A 165 5.69 7.98 14.18
C TYR A 165 5.36 9.42 14.56
N GLU A 166 5.42 10.30 13.58
CA GLU A 166 5.10 11.72 13.69
C GLU A 166 3.70 11.99 13.17
N LEU A 167 2.94 12.81 13.90
CA LEU A 167 1.61 13.23 13.47
C LEU A 167 1.72 14.35 12.42
N CYS A 168 1.10 14.15 11.27
CA CYS A 168 0.97 15.19 10.25
C CYS A 168 -0.33 15.99 10.39
N SER A 169 -0.39 17.13 9.70
CA SER A 169 -1.54 18.06 9.71
C SER A 169 -2.88 17.43 9.29
N THR A 170 -2.85 16.31 8.56
CA THR A 170 -4.04 15.52 8.20
C THR A 170 -4.59 14.65 9.34
N GLY A 171 -3.92 14.62 10.50
CA GLY A 171 -4.24 13.72 11.61
C GLY A 171 -3.69 12.29 11.43
N ARG A 172 -2.90 12.03 10.39
CA ARG A 172 -2.24 10.72 10.15
C ARG A 172 -0.84 10.68 10.75
N TYR A 173 -0.46 9.50 11.22
CA TYR A 173 0.91 9.21 11.63
C TYR A 173 1.78 8.77 10.44
N PHE A 174 2.99 9.33 10.36
CA PHE A 174 4.02 8.96 9.39
C PHE A 174 5.27 8.50 10.12
N ALA A 175 5.83 7.38 9.69
CA ALA A 175 7.10 6.89 10.23
C ALA A 175 8.24 7.85 9.84
N SER A 176 8.91 8.43 10.83
CA SER A 176 10.18 9.14 10.66
C SER A 176 11.18 8.19 10.00
N ASN A 177 11.90 8.67 8.99
CA ASN A 177 12.83 7.91 8.13
C ASN A 177 12.18 6.79 7.27
N ALA A 178 10.84 6.67 7.25
CA ALA A 178 10.07 5.81 6.35
C ALA A 178 10.47 4.31 6.30
N ILE A 179 11.14 3.80 7.33
CA ILE A 179 11.87 2.52 7.28
C ILE A 179 10.96 1.33 6.95
N LEU A 180 9.77 1.22 7.57
CA LEU A 180 8.82 0.18 7.16
C LEU A 180 7.71 0.73 6.27
N GLN A 181 7.18 1.92 6.57
CA GLN A 181 6.06 2.50 5.84
C GLN A 181 6.37 2.73 4.34
N GLY A 182 7.61 3.06 3.99
CA GLY A 182 8.04 3.29 2.62
C GLY A 182 8.52 2.02 1.89
N TYR A 183 8.55 0.87 2.55
CA TYR A 183 9.05 -0.36 1.93
C TYR A 183 7.98 -1.08 1.13
N SER A 184 8.44 -1.88 0.16
CA SER A 184 7.58 -2.70 -0.69
C SER A 184 6.72 -3.61 0.18
N LYS A 185 5.48 -3.82 -0.25
CA LYS A 185 4.47 -4.60 0.49
C LYS A 185 4.99 -5.99 0.84
N GLU A 186 5.70 -6.60 -0.11
CA GLU A 186 6.26 -7.94 -0.03
C GLU A 186 7.38 -8.01 1.03
N VAL A 187 8.26 -7.01 1.07
CA VAL A 187 9.31 -6.89 2.10
C VAL A 187 8.70 -6.68 3.49
N ARG A 188 7.66 -5.85 3.60
CA ARG A 188 6.92 -5.69 4.86
C ARG A 188 6.27 -6.98 5.33
N TYR A 189 5.68 -7.76 4.43
CA TYR A 189 5.08 -9.05 4.78
C TYR A 189 6.11 -10.10 5.18
N ALA A 190 7.29 -10.09 4.56
CA ALA A 190 8.40 -10.94 5.00
C ALA A 190 8.93 -10.52 6.37
N ALA A 191 9.07 -9.21 6.60
CA ALA A 191 9.57 -8.65 7.85
C ALA A 191 8.60 -8.82 9.03
N LEU A 192 7.29 -8.67 8.80
CA LEU A 192 6.24 -8.71 9.84
C LEU A 192 5.47 -10.03 9.83
N HIS A 193 6.19 -11.09 9.51
CA HIS A 193 5.66 -12.39 9.18
C HIS A 193 4.67 -13.00 10.19
N THR A 194 4.95 -12.77 11.47
CA THR A 194 4.20 -13.30 12.62
C THR A 194 3.14 -12.32 13.13
N CYS A 195 2.92 -11.21 12.42
CA CYS A 195 2.00 -10.16 12.83
C CYS A 195 0.70 -10.22 12.03
N TYR A 196 -0.39 -9.76 12.65
CA TYR A 196 -1.66 -9.53 11.97
C TYR A 196 -1.63 -8.21 11.20
N ALA A 197 -2.09 -8.23 9.96
CA ALA A 197 -2.30 -7.04 9.15
C ALA A 197 -3.79 -6.67 9.17
N TYR A 198 -4.10 -5.54 9.80
CA TYR A 198 -5.44 -4.95 9.76
C TYR A 198 -5.43 -3.80 8.76
N ASP A 199 -6.41 -3.77 7.87
CA ASP A 199 -6.62 -2.68 6.92
C ASP A 199 -8.07 -2.21 7.00
N LEU A 200 -8.27 -0.89 6.87
CA LEU A 200 -9.60 -0.29 6.89
C LEU A 200 -10.12 -0.19 5.46
N GLU A 201 -11.05 -1.07 5.10
CA GLU A 201 -11.64 -1.06 3.76
C GLU A 201 -12.42 0.23 3.49
N SER A 202 -12.13 0.87 2.36
CA SER A 202 -12.79 2.10 1.91
C SER A 202 -12.84 3.19 3.00
N ALA A 203 -11.78 3.30 3.82
CA ALA A 203 -11.78 4.11 5.04
C ALA A 203 -12.37 5.52 4.86
N HIS A 204 -11.97 6.24 3.79
CA HIS A 204 -12.45 7.60 3.54
C HIS A 204 -13.97 7.66 3.31
N GLN A 205 -14.49 6.77 2.46
CA GLN A 205 -15.91 6.69 2.14
C GLN A 205 -16.72 6.21 3.35
N SER A 206 -16.22 5.18 4.05
CA SER A 206 -16.84 4.62 5.25
C SER A 206 -16.94 5.66 6.37
N ILE A 207 -15.86 6.40 6.64
CA ILE A 207 -15.85 7.49 7.64
C ILE A 207 -16.84 8.58 7.25
N LEU A 208 -16.89 8.98 5.97
CA LEU A 208 -17.83 10.00 5.50
C LEU A 208 -19.30 9.58 5.73
N VAL A 209 -19.66 8.36 5.31
CA VAL A 209 -21.01 7.83 5.49
C VAL A 209 -21.39 7.77 6.97
N GLN A 210 -20.52 7.21 7.81
CA GLN A 210 -20.74 7.13 9.26
C GLN A 210 -20.89 8.50 9.92
N LEU A 211 -20.12 9.50 9.47
CA LEU A 211 -20.20 10.86 9.99
C LEU A 211 -21.55 11.52 9.65
N LEU A 212 -22.01 11.36 8.41
CA LEU A 212 -23.29 11.92 7.96
C LEU A 212 -24.47 11.23 8.66
N ASP A 213 -24.41 9.91 8.83
CA ASP A 213 -25.38 9.12 9.59
C ASP A 213 -25.51 9.59 11.03
N ASN A 214 -24.37 9.78 11.71
CA ASN A 214 -24.35 10.26 13.08
C ASN A 214 -24.97 11.67 13.21
N LYS A 215 -24.80 12.52 12.18
CA LYS A 215 -25.42 13.85 12.12
C LYS A 215 -26.87 13.86 11.64
N GLY A 216 -27.43 12.71 11.24
CA GLY A 216 -28.77 12.63 10.65
C GLY A 216 -28.91 13.35 9.31
N ILE A 217 -27.81 13.51 8.56
CA ILE A 217 -27.80 14.18 7.26
C ILE A 217 -27.96 13.12 6.17
N ASP A 218 -29.01 13.23 5.37
CA ASP A 218 -29.26 12.34 4.23
C ASP A 218 -29.67 13.13 2.99
N PHE A 219 -29.23 12.66 1.82
CA PHE A 219 -29.58 13.23 0.52
C PHE A 219 -29.50 12.15 -0.57
N PRO A 220 -30.22 12.30 -1.70
CA PRO A 220 -30.36 11.22 -2.69
C PRO A 220 -29.04 10.62 -3.19
N GLU A 221 -28.03 11.46 -3.42
CA GLU A 221 -26.72 11.04 -3.91
C GLU A 221 -25.92 10.22 -2.89
N LEU A 222 -26.19 10.35 -1.58
CA LEU A 222 -25.50 9.60 -0.53
C LEU A 222 -25.73 8.08 -0.66
N LYS A 223 -26.86 7.67 -1.26
CA LYS A 223 -27.16 6.26 -1.55
C LYS A 223 -26.09 5.59 -2.40
N ILE A 224 -25.49 6.31 -3.35
CA ILE A 224 -24.39 5.80 -4.18
C ILE A 224 -23.13 5.53 -3.34
N MET A 225 -22.84 6.40 -2.38
CA MET A 225 -21.71 6.19 -1.48
C MET A 225 -21.93 4.99 -0.57
N ARG A 226 -23.16 4.79 -0.06
CA ARG A 226 -23.54 3.60 0.72
C ARG A 226 -23.39 2.33 -0.10
N GLU A 227 -23.94 2.32 -1.33
CA GLU A 227 -23.80 1.21 -2.28
C GLU A 227 -22.32 0.88 -2.51
N TYR A 228 -21.47 1.90 -2.69
CA TYR A 228 -20.03 1.69 -2.89
C TYR A 228 -19.31 1.14 -1.65
N VAL A 229 -19.65 1.61 -0.43
CA VAL A 229 -19.07 1.12 0.82
C VAL A 229 -19.47 -0.35 1.06
N GLU A 230 -20.73 -0.71 0.80
CA GLU A 230 -21.24 -2.07 0.99
C GLU A 230 -20.79 -3.05 -0.10
N ASN A 231 -20.73 -2.60 -1.36
CA ASN A 231 -20.54 -3.47 -2.53
C ASN A 231 -19.38 -3.03 -3.43
N LYS A 232 -18.28 -2.56 -2.82
CA LYS A 232 -17.08 -2.01 -3.49
C LYS A 232 -16.62 -2.79 -4.72
N GLU A 233 -16.44 -4.11 -4.59
CA GLU A 233 -15.93 -4.95 -5.68
C GLU A 233 -16.94 -5.07 -6.84
N VAL A 234 -18.23 -5.19 -6.53
CA VAL A 234 -19.29 -5.25 -7.54
C VAL A 234 -19.37 -3.93 -8.31
N VAL A 235 -19.32 -2.81 -7.61
CA VAL A 235 -19.35 -1.47 -8.22
C VAL A 235 -18.12 -1.26 -9.12
N ARG A 236 -16.92 -1.65 -8.67
CA ARG A 236 -15.70 -1.56 -9.49
C ARG A 236 -15.76 -2.42 -10.74
N GLN A 237 -16.29 -3.65 -10.64
CA GLN A 237 -16.47 -4.52 -11.79
C GLN A 237 -17.48 -3.95 -12.79
N LYS A 238 -18.58 -3.37 -12.30
CA LYS A 238 -19.58 -2.71 -13.14
C LYS A 238 -18.97 -1.52 -13.87
N LEU A 239 -18.31 -0.60 -13.15
CA LEU A 239 -17.62 0.55 -13.73
C LEU A 239 -16.52 0.13 -14.73
N SER A 240 -15.78 -0.94 -14.44
CA SER A 240 -14.76 -1.47 -15.35
C SER A 240 -15.37 -1.90 -16.69
N LYS A 241 -16.53 -2.58 -16.65
CA LYS A 241 -17.27 -2.97 -17.86
C LYS A 241 -17.85 -1.76 -18.59
N ASP A 242 -18.50 -0.85 -17.86
CA ASP A 242 -19.17 0.33 -18.42
C ASP A 242 -18.17 1.28 -19.10
N LEU A 243 -16.99 1.46 -18.50
CA LEU A 243 -15.94 2.36 -19.00
C LEU A 243 -14.96 1.65 -19.94
N LYS A 244 -15.02 0.31 -20.06
CA LYS A 244 -14.03 -0.52 -20.76
C LYS A 244 -12.59 -0.31 -20.25
N LEU A 245 -12.44 -0.12 -18.95
CA LEU A 245 -11.16 0.12 -18.27
C LEU A 245 -10.80 -1.07 -17.38
N SER A 246 -9.52 -1.21 -17.06
CA SER A 246 -9.09 -2.18 -16.05
C SER A 246 -9.68 -1.83 -14.67
N ILE A 247 -9.91 -2.83 -13.82
CA ILE A 247 -10.38 -2.60 -12.44
C ILE A 247 -9.40 -1.71 -11.66
N GLU A 248 -8.10 -1.82 -11.95
CA GLU A 248 -7.05 -1.00 -11.34
C GLU A 248 -7.19 0.47 -11.74
N THR A 249 -7.39 0.75 -13.03
CA THR A 249 -7.68 2.10 -13.53
C THR A 249 -8.93 2.70 -12.89
N VAL A 250 -10.00 1.91 -12.76
CA VAL A 250 -11.25 2.37 -12.09
C VAL A 250 -10.98 2.72 -10.63
N LYS A 251 -10.18 1.90 -9.92
CA LYS A 251 -9.80 2.17 -8.53
C LYS A 251 -9.02 3.48 -8.42
N ASP A 252 -8.09 3.75 -9.33
CA ASP A 252 -7.30 4.98 -9.34
C ASP A 252 -8.17 6.21 -9.62
N VAL A 253 -9.14 6.10 -10.54
CA VAL A 253 -10.13 7.16 -10.81
C VAL A 253 -10.97 7.45 -9.57
N LEU A 254 -11.53 6.42 -8.91
CA LEU A 254 -12.33 6.61 -7.69
C LEU A 254 -11.50 7.23 -6.56
N GLN A 255 -10.24 6.84 -6.44
CA GLN A 255 -9.32 7.40 -5.45
C GLN A 255 -9.03 8.88 -5.75
N ALA A 256 -8.74 9.23 -7.01
CA ALA A 256 -8.54 10.61 -7.44
C ALA A 256 -9.76 11.50 -7.14
N LEU A 257 -10.97 11.01 -7.42
CA LEU A 257 -12.21 11.72 -7.11
C LEU A 257 -12.42 11.91 -5.59
N THR A 258 -12.09 10.88 -4.80
CA THR A 258 -12.17 10.96 -3.33
C THR A 258 -11.24 12.03 -2.75
N TYR A 259 -10.09 12.25 -3.40
CA TYR A 259 -9.15 13.30 -3.01
C TYR A 259 -9.44 14.67 -3.65
N GLY A 260 -10.61 14.86 -4.27
CA GLY A 260 -11.06 16.15 -4.77
C GLY A 260 -10.62 16.50 -6.20
N THR A 261 -10.19 15.51 -6.98
CA THR A 261 -9.89 15.74 -8.40
C THR A 261 -11.17 16.09 -9.16
N ARG A 262 -11.09 17.04 -10.09
CA ARG A 262 -12.24 17.46 -10.89
C ARG A 262 -12.42 16.54 -12.11
N LEU A 263 -13.67 16.27 -12.48
CA LEU A 263 -14.02 15.68 -13.78
C LEU A 263 -13.78 16.72 -14.88
N SER A 264 -12.53 16.85 -15.33
CA SER A 264 -12.14 17.82 -16.35
C SER A 264 -11.25 17.19 -17.42
N ARG A 265 -11.29 17.78 -18.62
CA ARG A 265 -10.47 17.35 -19.77
C ARG A 265 -9.02 17.83 -19.70
N SER A 266 -8.62 18.47 -18.60
CA SER A 266 -7.28 19.04 -18.47
C SER A 266 -6.24 17.93 -18.25
N PRO A 267 -5.15 17.91 -19.04
CA PRO A 267 -4.05 16.97 -18.84
C PRO A 267 -3.34 17.08 -17.48
N LYS A 268 -3.59 18.17 -16.75
CA LYS A 268 -3.00 18.41 -15.41
C LYS A 268 -3.76 17.71 -14.29
N GLU A 269 -4.98 17.22 -14.53
CA GLU A 269 -5.79 16.55 -13.50
C GLU A 269 -5.30 15.12 -13.24
N ALA A 270 -5.48 14.64 -12.01
CA ALA A 270 -5.10 13.27 -11.65
C ALA A 270 -5.89 12.20 -12.42
N ILE A 271 -7.09 12.52 -12.93
CA ILE A 271 -7.88 11.62 -13.78
C ILE A 271 -7.17 11.31 -15.11
N PHE A 272 -6.51 12.30 -15.73
CA PHE A 272 -5.76 12.08 -16.97
C PHE A 272 -4.60 11.10 -16.74
N ARG A 273 -3.92 11.24 -15.60
CA ARG A 273 -2.84 10.31 -15.18
C ARG A 273 -3.38 8.92 -14.86
N ALA A 274 -4.50 8.82 -14.16
CA ALA A 274 -5.15 7.55 -13.85
C ALA A 274 -5.56 6.80 -15.13
N CYS A 275 -6.04 7.51 -16.16
CA CYS A 275 -6.40 6.93 -17.46
C CYS A 275 -5.19 6.67 -18.38
N GLY A 276 -3.94 6.80 -17.90
CA GLY A 276 -2.74 6.58 -18.72
C GLY A 276 -2.57 7.56 -19.88
N GLY A 277 -3.23 8.73 -19.82
CA GLY A 277 -3.23 9.72 -20.88
C GLY A 277 -4.18 9.41 -22.06
N ASP A 278 -5.01 8.38 -21.95
CA ASP A 278 -6.02 8.05 -22.95
C ASP A 278 -7.21 9.04 -22.88
N LYS A 279 -7.44 9.76 -23.98
CA LYS A 279 -8.48 10.77 -24.10
C LYS A 279 -9.89 10.17 -24.20
N GLU A 280 -10.04 9.00 -24.79
CA GLU A 280 -11.35 8.32 -24.92
C GLU A 280 -11.78 7.73 -23.57
N ALA A 281 -10.83 7.10 -22.87
CA ALA A 281 -11.01 6.66 -21.49
C ALA A 281 -11.41 7.82 -20.57
N MET A 282 -10.71 8.95 -20.69
CA MET A 282 -11.00 10.16 -19.92
C MET A 282 -12.39 10.71 -20.22
N GLU A 283 -12.79 10.79 -21.49
CA GLU A 283 -14.13 11.27 -21.86
C GLU A 283 -15.23 10.35 -21.30
N SER A 284 -15.01 9.04 -21.35
CA SER A 284 -15.93 8.04 -20.77
C SER A 284 -16.07 8.22 -19.27
N VAL A 285 -14.97 8.49 -18.56
CA VAL A 285 -14.95 8.79 -17.11
C VAL A 285 -15.69 10.08 -16.78
N ILE A 286 -15.43 11.16 -17.53
CA ILE A 286 -16.02 12.50 -17.29
C ILE A 286 -17.53 12.49 -17.49
N THR A 287 -18.01 11.74 -18.48
CA THR A 287 -19.43 11.70 -18.86
C THR A 287 -20.23 10.66 -18.07
N HIS A 288 -19.58 9.81 -17.28
CA HIS A 288 -20.25 8.71 -16.59
C HIS A 288 -21.20 9.20 -15.48
N PRO A 289 -22.52 8.93 -15.55
CA PRO A 289 -23.50 9.48 -14.60
C PRO A 289 -23.24 9.09 -13.15
N TRP A 290 -22.79 7.85 -12.91
CA TRP A 290 -22.49 7.38 -11.56
C TRP A 290 -21.30 8.12 -10.95
N LEU A 291 -20.24 8.40 -11.73
CA LEU A 291 -19.04 9.09 -11.23
C LEU A 291 -19.34 10.57 -10.93
N ALA A 292 -20.19 11.19 -11.75
CA ALA A 292 -20.69 12.54 -11.49
C ALA A 292 -21.49 12.61 -10.17
N GLN A 293 -22.36 11.63 -9.91
CA GLN A 293 -23.10 11.57 -8.64
C GLN A 293 -22.18 11.25 -7.45
N TYR A 294 -21.21 10.36 -7.63
CA TYR A 294 -20.20 10.05 -6.62
C TYR A 294 -19.42 11.31 -6.19
N LEU A 295 -19.00 12.14 -7.16
CA LEU A 295 -18.32 13.41 -6.87
C LEU A 295 -19.21 14.40 -6.11
N LYS A 296 -20.50 14.51 -6.48
CA LYS A 296 -21.47 15.38 -5.81
C LYS A 296 -21.63 15.08 -4.31
N VAL A 297 -21.41 13.84 -3.88
CA VAL A 297 -21.45 13.50 -2.45
C VAL A 297 -20.39 14.28 -1.67
N PHE A 298 -19.17 14.36 -2.21
CA PHE A 298 -18.08 15.11 -1.57
C PHE A 298 -18.30 16.62 -1.63
N GLU A 299 -18.87 17.13 -2.72
CA GLU A 299 -19.21 18.56 -2.84
C GLU A 299 -20.28 19.00 -1.84
N LYS A 300 -21.29 18.15 -1.59
CA LYS A 300 -22.38 18.43 -0.63
C LYS A 300 -21.99 18.20 0.83
N ALA A 301 -21.00 17.34 1.08
CA ALA A 301 -20.52 17.08 2.43
C ALA A 301 -19.52 18.14 2.94
N HIS A 302 -19.02 18.99 2.03
CA HIS A 302 -18.12 20.10 2.32
C HIS A 302 -18.87 21.35 2.79
#